data_AF-A0A534DLG9-F1
#
_entry.id   AF-A0A534DLG9-F1
#
_cell.length_a   1.000
_cell.length_b   1.000
_cell.length_c   1.000
_cell.angle_alpha   90.00
_cell.angle_beta   90.00
_cell.angle_gamma   90.00
#
_symmetry.space_group_name_H-M   'P 1'
#
loop_
_entity.id
_entity.type
_entity.pdbx_description
1 polymer ?
#
loop_
_entity_poly.entity_id
_entity_poly.type
_entity_poly.pdbx_seq_one_letter_code
_entity_poly.pdbx_strand_id
1 'polypeptide(L)'
;MAERHPKPYLVGDHLALDFLNSQVRPGGEPRDWLNDGAGLLAWLTEAGAIDASVARRLRRRGEGGGNLDGVAEQARELRKWLGEFVDRHAGREIDRDAFVELGLLNRLLARDDIYRQIALTLTNA
;
A
#
# COMPACT_ATOMS: atom_id res chain seq x y z
N MET A 1 -15.12 -6.50 -23.24
CA MET A 1 -13.70 -6.22 -22.93
C MET A 1 -13.41 -6.93 -21.62
N ALA A 2 -12.68 -8.04 -21.66
CA ALA A 2 -12.55 -8.99 -20.55
C ALA A 2 -12.01 -8.31 -19.27
N GLU A 3 -12.58 -8.69 -18.12
CA GLU A 3 -12.07 -8.38 -16.78
C GLU A 3 -10.60 -8.80 -16.68
N ARG A 4 -9.68 -7.85 -16.87
CA ARG A 4 -8.23 -8.13 -16.87
C ARG A 4 -7.66 -8.36 -15.47
N HIS A 5 -8.40 -8.01 -14.42
CA HIS A 5 -8.02 -8.26 -13.03
C HIS A 5 -9.23 -8.80 -12.27
N PRO A 6 -9.12 -9.97 -11.60
CA PRO A 6 -10.18 -10.46 -10.74
C PRO A 6 -10.37 -9.51 -9.55
N LYS A 7 -11.57 -9.47 -8.99
CA LYS A 7 -11.85 -8.66 -7.80
C LYS A 7 -10.90 -9.01 -6.65
N PRO A 8 -10.31 -8.01 -5.96
CA PRO A 8 -9.48 -8.24 -4.78
C PRO A 8 -10.28 -8.76 -3.61
N TYR A 9 -9.60 -9.53 -2.75
CA TYR A 9 -10.14 -9.89 -1.46
C TYR A 9 -9.90 -8.74 -0.48
N LEU A 10 -11.00 -8.13 -0.02
CA LEU A 10 -11.00 -7.09 1.01
C LEU A 10 -11.56 -7.72 2.28
N VAL A 11 -10.70 -8.37 3.06
CA VAL A 11 -11.05 -9.22 4.21
C VAL A 11 -10.43 -8.75 5.52
N GLY A 12 -9.64 -7.68 5.48
CA GLY A 12 -8.94 -7.12 6.64
C GLY A 12 -9.77 -6.12 7.45
N ASP A 13 -10.99 -5.76 7.01
CA ASP A 13 -11.86 -4.73 7.60
C ASP A 13 -11.18 -3.35 7.82
N HIS A 14 -10.03 -3.13 7.18
CA HIS A 14 -9.23 -1.92 7.28
C HIS A 14 -8.30 -1.81 6.08
N LEU A 15 -8.24 -0.63 5.45
CA LEU A 15 -7.51 -0.40 4.20
C LEU A 15 -6.03 -0.84 4.27
N ALA A 16 -5.35 -0.60 5.39
CA ALA A 16 -3.95 -1.01 5.56
C ALA A 16 -3.79 -2.54 5.64
N LEU A 17 -4.76 -3.24 6.24
CA LEU A 17 -4.75 -4.71 6.31
C LEU A 17 -5.11 -5.31 4.95
N ASP A 18 -6.07 -4.72 4.25
CA ASP A 18 -6.40 -5.11 2.86
C ASP A 18 -5.22 -4.87 1.91
N PHE A 19 -4.45 -3.80 2.14
CA PHE A 19 -3.23 -3.55 1.38
C PHE A 19 -2.17 -4.63 1.61
N LEU A 20 -1.96 -5.06 2.87
CA LEU A 20 -1.10 -6.22 3.17
C LEU A 20 -1.62 -7.50 2.51
N ASN A 21 -2.94 -7.70 2.51
CA ASN A 21 -3.61 -8.87 1.92
C ASN A 21 -3.77 -8.79 0.39
N SER A 22 -3.29 -7.72 -0.26
CA SER A 22 -3.30 -7.58 -1.72
C SER A 22 -2.33 -8.53 -2.44
N GLN A 23 -1.64 -9.39 -1.70
CA GLN A 23 -0.97 -10.58 -2.19
C GLN A 23 -1.40 -11.76 -1.34
N VAL A 24 -1.87 -12.82 -1.99
CA VAL A 24 -2.29 -14.05 -1.31
C VAL A 24 -1.38 -15.18 -1.74
N ARG A 25 -0.87 -15.91 -0.74
CA ARG A 25 -0.13 -17.17 -0.93
C ARG A 25 -0.47 -18.20 0.16
N PRO A 26 -1.59 -18.93 0.02
CA PRO A 26 -1.61 -20.30 0.55
C PRO A 26 -2.15 -21.33 -0.46
N GLY A 27 -1.41 -22.44 -0.65
CA GLY A 27 -1.89 -23.68 -1.27
C GLY A 27 -2.10 -23.71 -2.79
N GLY A 28 -1.80 -22.62 -3.52
CA GLY A 28 -1.97 -22.53 -4.97
C GLY A 28 -1.10 -21.45 -5.64
N GLU A 29 -1.46 -21.06 -6.87
CA GLU A 29 -0.73 -20.04 -7.65
C GLU A 29 -0.72 -18.69 -6.93
N PRO A 30 0.46 -18.07 -6.72
CA PRO A 30 0.59 -16.75 -6.10
C PRO A 30 -0.22 -15.72 -6.89
N ARG A 31 -1.15 -15.03 -6.22
CA ARG A 31 -1.88 -13.91 -6.82
C ARG A 31 -1.48 -12.61 -6.15
N ASP A 32 -1.00 -11.68 -6.97
CA ASP A 32 -0.71 -10.31 -6.58
C ASP A 32 -1.61 -9.38 -7.38
N TRP A 33 -2.48 -8.64 -6.70
CA TRP A 33 -3.39 -7.69 -7.36
C TRP A 33 -2.68 -6.37 -7.73
N LEU A 34 -1.48 -6.13 -7.21
CA LEU A 34 -0.67 -4.95 -7.48
C LEU A 34 0.45 -5.24 -8.49
N ASN A 35 0.27 -6.24 -9.36
CA ASN A 35 1.30 -6.74 -10.28
C ASN A 35 1.72 -5.71 -11.36
N ASP A 36 0.83 -4.82 -11.76
CA ASP A 36 1.09 -3.73 -12.70
C ASP A 36 0.28 -2.47 -12.34
N GLY A 37 0.49 -1.38 -13.09
CA GLY A 37 -0.17 -0.10 -12.87
C GLY A 37 -1.69 -0.15 -13.05
N ALA A 38 -2.20 -1.03 -13.92
CA ALA A 38 -3.63 -1.23 -14.11
C ALA A 38 -4.27 -1.95 -12.92
N GLY A 39 -3.59 -2.98 -12.39
CA GLY A 39 -3.93 -3.72 -11.19
C GLY A 39 -3.92 -2.82 -9.96
N LEU A 40 -2.91 -1.97 -9.80
CA LEU A 40 -2.86 -0.96 -8.73
C LEU A 40 -4.08 -0.04 -8.77
N LEU A 41 -4.41 0.54 -9.93
CA LEU A 41 -5.57 1.43 -10.04
C LEU A 41 -6.90 0.70 -9.79
N ALA A 42 -7.02 -0.53 -10.28
CA ALA A 42 -8.20 -1.35 -10.03
C ALA A 42 -8.35 -1.65 -8.54
N TRP A 43 -7.26 -2.03 -7.87
CA TRP A 43 -7.24 -2.32 -6.44
C TRP A 43 -7.58 -1.10 -5.60
N LEU A 44 -6.95 0.06 -5.87
CA LEU A 44 -7.23 1.31 -5.14
C LEU A 44 -8.68 1.76 -5.28
N THR A 45 -9.30 1.50 -6.44
CA THR A 45 -10.71 1.83 -6.68
C THR A 45 -11.63 0.89 -5.91
N GLU A 46 -11.39 -0.43 -5.98
CA GLU A 46 -12.23 -1.41 -5.28
C GLU A 46 -12.10 -1.26 -3.75
N ALA A 47 -10.90 -0.98 -3.25
CA ALA A 47 -10.64 -0.75 -1.82
C ALA A 47 -11.19 0.61 -1.32
N GLY A 48 -11.78 1.43 -2.20
CA GLY A 48 -12.33 2.74 -1.85
C GLY A 48 -11.27 3.80 -1.52
N ALA A 49 -9.98 3.55 -1.80
CA ALA A 49 -8.91 4.50 -1.56
C ALA A 49 -8.95 5.69 -2.54
N ILE A 50 -9.50 5.47 -3.73
CA ILE A 50 -9.76 6.50 -4.73
C ILE A 50 -11.12 6.28 -5.38
N ASP A 51 -11.76 7.35 -5.85
CA ASP A 51 -12.98 7.23 -6.64
C ASP A 51 -12.69 6.92 -8.13
N ALA A 52 -13.73 6.46 -8.84
CA ALA A 52 -13.63 6.09 -10.26
C ALA A 52 -13.24 7.27 -11.18
N SER A 53 -13.50 8.52 -10.79
CA SER A 53 -13.08 9.70 -11.54
C SER A 53 -11.57 9.94 -11.43
N VAL A 54 -11.02 9.76 -10.23
CA VAL A 54 -9.58 9.81 -9.94
C VAL A 54 -8.87 8.69 -10.68
N ALA A 55 -9.36 7.46 -10.60
CA ALA A 55 -8.78 6.31 -11.31
C ALA A 55 -8.70 6.56 -12.83
N ARG A 56 -9.77 7.09 -13.45
CA ARG A 56 -9.77 7.46 -14.88
C ARG A 56 -8.75 8.55 -15.20
N ARG A 57 -8.59 9.55 -14.33
CA ARG A 57 -7.61 10.63 -14.52
C ARG A 57 -6.17 10.10 -14.44
N LEU A 58 -5.89 9.26 -13.45
CA LEU A 58 -4.57 8.64 -13.27
C LEU A 58 -4.21 7.70 -14.42
N ARG A 59 -5.19 6.91 -14.91
CA ARG A 59 -4.99 6.04 -16.08
C ARG A 59 -4.57 6.84 -17.32
N ARG A 60 -5.29 7.92 -17.66
CA ARG A 60 -4.91 8.80 -18.78
C ARG A 60 -3.53 9.42 -18.62
N ARG A 61 -3.13 9.78 -17.38
CA ARG A 61 -1.78 10.29 -17.10
C ARG A 61 -0.71 9.23 -17.32
N GLY A 62 -0.99 7.97 -16.96
CA GLY A 62 -0.11 6.84 -17.26
C GLY A 62 0.06 6.63 -18.77
N GLU A 63 -1.04 6.60 -19.51
CA GLU A 63 -1.04 6.49 -20.99
C GLU A 63 -0.27 7.64 -21.67
N GLY A 64 -0.31 8.84 -21.08
CA GLY A 64 0.43 10.03 -21.53
C GLY A 64 1.92 10.06 -21.15
N GLY A 65 2.51 8.95 -20.72
CA GLY A 65 3.94 8.84 -20.38
C GLY A 65 4.26 8.80 -18.87
N GLY A 66 3.24 8.74 -18.01
CA GLY A 66 3.43 8.49 -16.59
C GLY A 66 3.79 7.02 -16.31
N ASN A 67 4.64 6.77 -15.30
CA ASN A 67 5.10 5.42 -14.96
C ASN A 67 4.22 4.76 -13.88
N LEU A 68 3.00 4.34 -14.23
CA LEU A 68 2.12 3.65 -13.28
C LEU A 68 2.66 2.28 -12.85
N ASP A 69 3.37 1.57 -13.72
CA ASP A 69 3.96 0.27 -13.40
C ASP A 69 5.06 0.41 -12.34
N GLY A 70 5.88 1.45 -12.43
CA GLY A 70 6.87 1.78 -11.40
C GLY A 70 6.23 2.21 -10.07
N VAL A 71 5.05 2.83 -10.09
CA VAL A 71 4.29 3.12 -8.85
C VAL A 71 3.73 1.82 -8.26
N ALA A 72 3.27 0.88 -9.09
CA ALA A 72 2.84 -0.44 -8.63
C ALA A 72 4.01 -1.22 -8.01
N GLU A 73 5.21 -1.12 -8.59
CA GLU A 73 6.43 -1.67 -8.00
C GLU A 73 6.74 -1.06 -6.62
N GLN A 74 6.75 0.26 -6.50
CA GLN A 74 6.94 0.94 -5.21
C GLN A 74 5.88 0.53 -4.17
N ALA A 75 4.63 0.31 -4.60
CA ALA A 75 3.57 -0.18 -3.72
C ALA A 75 3.87 -1.61 -3.23
N ARG A 76 4.36 -2.51 -4.09
CA ARG A 76 4.76 -3.87 -3.69
C ARG A 76 5.96 -3.85 -2.73
N GLU A 77 6.93 -2.97 -2.95
CA GLU A 77 8.07 -2.79 -2.04
C GLU A 77 7.63 -2.30 -0.66
N LEU A 78 6.74 -1.29 -0.62
CA LEU A 78 6.14 -0.80 0.62
C LEU A 78 5.37 -1.91 1.35
N ARG A 79 4.56 -2.68 0.62
CA ARG A 79 3.79 -3.81 1.17
C ARG A 79 4.71 -4.85 1.78
N LYS A 80 5.78 -5.23 1.07
CA LYS A 80 6.75 -6.21 1.56
C LYS A 80 7.40 -5.74 2.86
N TRP A 81 7.92 -4.51 2.88
CA TRP A 81 8.53 -3.94 4.08
C TRP A 81 7.53 -3.87 5.25
N LEU A 82 6.29 -3.44 4.99
CA LEU A 82 5.27 -3.33 6.04
C LEU A 82 4.91 -4.71 6.60
N GLY A 83 4.82 -5.74 5.74
CA GLY A 83 4.63 -7.12 6.18
C GLY A 83 5.77 -7.58 7.09
N GLU A 84 7.02 -7.38 6.69
CA GLU A 84 8.20 -7.73 7.51
C GLU A 84 8.27 -6.94 8.83
N PHE A 85 7.77 -5.70 8.85
CA PHE A 85 7.65 -4.89 10.06
C PHE A 85 6.58 -5.47 11.00
N VAL A 86 5.38 -5.74 10.47
CA VAL A 86 4.26 -6.31 11.24
C VAL A 86 4.64 -7.68 11.80
N ASP A 87 5.23 -8.57 11.00
CA ASP A 87 5.65 -9.90 11.45
C ASP A 87 6.64 -9.86 12.62
N ARG A 88 7.50 -8.84 12.67
CA ARG A 88 8.51 -8.68 13.74
C ARG A 88 7.95 -8.06 15.02
N HIS A 89 7.03 -7.11 14.88
CA HIS A 89 6.63 -6.21 15.98
C HIS A 89 5.18 -6.40 16.44
N ALA A 90 4.33 -7.11 15.69
CA ALA A 90 2.93 -7.33 16.06
C ALA A 90 2.80 -7.99 17.45
N GLY A 91 1.86 -7.48 18.23
CA GLY A 91 1.58 -7.96 19.59
C GLY A 91 2.61 -7.52 20.64
N ARG A 92 3.57 -6.65 20.29
CA ARG A 92 4.58 -6.09 21.19
C ARG A 92 4.45 -4.57 21.26
N GLU A 93 4.99 -3.99 22.32
CA GLU A 93 5.15 -2.54 22.40
C GLU A 93 6.17 -2.07 21.35
N ILE A 94 5.90 -0.93 20.71
CA ILE A 94 6.82 -0.33 19.73
C ILE A 94 7.93 0.38 20.52
N ASP A 95 9.11 -0.23 20.52
CA ASP A 95 10.30 0.36 21.13
C ASP A 95 11.00 1.38 20.20
N ARG A 96 12.13 1.92 20.66
CA ARG A 96 12.90 2.91 19.92
C ARG A 96 13.44 2.36 18.59
N ASP A 97 13.83 1.09 18.54
CA ASP A 97 14.41 0.50 17.35
C ASP A 97 13.32 0.28 16.30
N ALA A 98 12.16 -0.25 16.72
CA ALA A 98 10.96 -0.35 15.88
C ALA A 98 10.51 1.03 15.36
N PHE A 99 10.61 2.08 16.19
CA PHE A 99 10.30 3.45 15.77
C PHE A 99 11.25 3.97 14.66
N VAL A 100 12.54 3.64 14.71
CA VAL A 100 13.50 4.03 13.65
C VAL A 100 13.10 3.43 12.31
N GLU A 101 12.60 2.20 12.29
CA GLU A 101 12.14 1.54 11.07
C GLU A 101 10.96 2.25 10.41
N LEU A 102 10.01 2.74 11.22
CA LEU A 102 8.87 3.56 10.77
C LEU A 102 9.31 4.87 10.08
N GLY A 103 10.59 5.25 10.19
CA GLY A 103 11.18 6.33 9.42
C GLY A 103 11.01 6.19 7.90
N LEU A 104 10.91 4.96 7.36
CA LEU A 104 10.60 4.77 5.93
C LEU A 104 9.21 5.31 5.58
N LEU A 105 8.21 5.02 6.42
CA LEU A 105 6.84 5.49 6.21
C LEU A 105 6.75 7.01 6.32
N ASN A 106 7.42 7.60 7.30
CA ASN A 106 7.50 9.07 7.43
C ASN A 106 8.14 9.72 6.19
N ARG A 107 9.20 9.13 5.63
CA ARG A 107 9.84 9.63 4.40
C ARG A 107 8.92 9.54 3.18
N LEU A 108 8.10 8.48 3.11
CA LEU A 108 7.12 8.34 2.03
C LEU A 108 6.02 9.40 2.15
N LEU A 109 5.47 9.58 3.36
CA LEU A 109 4.43 10.56 3.65
C LEU A 109 4.90 11.99 3.38
N ALA A 110 6.17 12.30 3.70
CA ALA A 110 6.78 13.61 3.46
C ALA A 110 6.94 14.01 1.98
N ARG A 111 6.56 13.15 1.04
CA ARG A 111 6.50 13.49 -0.39
C ARG A 111 5.25 14.29 -0.77
N ASP A 112 4.24 14.32 0.10
CA ASP A 112 3.07 15.18 -0.04
C ASP A 112 3.34 16.54 0.64
N ASP A 113 2.70 17.60 0.15
CA ASP A 113 2.84 18.96 0.71
C ASP A 113 2.27 19.03 2.13
N ILE A 114 1.24 18.25 2.43
CA ILE A 114 0.61 18.17 3.75
C ILE A 114 0.49 16.70 4.15
N TYR A 115 1.22 16.31 5.20
CA TYR A 115 1.29 14.92 5.63
C TYR A 115 1.27 14.77 7.15
N ARG A 116 0.93 13.57 7.63
CA ARG A 116 1.04 13.17 9.04
C ARG A 116 2.37 12.48 9.28
N GLN A 117 2.90 12.62 10.49
CA GLN A 117 4.14 11.96 10.90
C GLN A 117 3.92 11.12 12.15
N ILE A 118 4.52 9.93 12.17
CA ILE A 118 4.64 9.12 13.38
C ILE A 118 5.81 9.66 14.19
N ALA A 119 5.54 10.12 15.41
CA ALA A 119 6.54 10.68 16.34
C ALA A 119 6.35 10.09 17.74
N LEU A 120 7.44 9.98 18.48
CA LEU A 120 7.38 9.69 19.91
C LEU A 120 6.81 10.92 20.62
N THR A 121 5.76 10.73 21.41
CA THR A 121 5.31 11.75 22.35
C THR A 121 6.37 11.83 23.46
N LEU A 122 7.10 12.94 23.52
CA LEU A 122 7.93 13.25 24.68
C LEU A 122 6.99 13.60 25.83
N THR A 123 6.66 12.62 26.67
CA THR A 123 6.07 12.91 27.96
C THR A 123 7.19 13.46 28.84
N ASN A 124 7.21 14.77 29.06
CA ASN A 124 8.10 15.37 30.04
C ASN A 124 7.76 14.76 31.42
N ALA A 125 8.75 14.09 32.02
CA ALA A 125 8.67 13.55 33.38
C ALA A 125 8.70 14.67 34.42
#